data_AF-A0A3R7KDM2-F1
#
_entry.id   AF-A0A3R7KDM2-F1
#
_cell.length_a   1.000
_cell.length_b   1.000
_cell.length_c   1.000
_cell.angle_alpha   90.00
_cell.angle_beta   90.00
_cell.angle_gamma   90.00
#
_symmetry.space_group_name_H-M   'P 1'
#
loop_
_entity.id
_entity.type
_entity.pdbx_description
1 polymer ?
#
loop_
_entity_poly.entity_id
_entity_poly.type
_entity_poly.pdbx_seq_one_letter_code
_entity_poly.pdbx_strand_id
1 'polypeptide(L)'
;MLHRLFVSGADLRGCHAALSSTLTQRRYWAKPKKRPKVGQGFHEKAQKWREEYLLDRHRVLADSLRAYVEFSASKRTEPWDTRFRPFDRVEKDGVYVLMRHLMEDKFQLCNYHHRPVKRLFCNVGLLGPQVSTKARWKPYRYAANPANAVKAERIFQKDKTLCTHGHND
;
A
#
# COMPACT_ATOMS: atom_id res chain seq x y z
N MET A 1 22.01 62.74 -14.97
CA MET A 1 22.97 62.85 -13.85
C MET A 1 23.80 61.57 -13.80
N LEU A 2 25.05 61.65 -14.24
CA LEU A 2 26.01 60.54 -14.26
C LEU A 2 26.75 60.51 -12.91
N HIS A 3 26.38 59.60 -12.01
CA HIS A 3 27.19 59.33 -10.81
C HIS A 3 28.29 58.32 -11.16
N ARG A 4 29.53 58.83 -11.30
CA ARG A 4 30.75 58.04 -11.32
C ARG A 4 30.97 57.44 -9.93
N LEU A 5 30.79 56.13 -9.78
CA LEU A 5 31.32 55.38 -8.65
C LEU A 5 32.79 55.06 -8.95
N PHE A 6 33.70 55.79 -8.31
CA PHE A 6 35.12 55.46 -8.29
C PHE A 6 35.31 54.21 -7.43
N VAL A 7 35.68 53.10 -8.08
CA VAL A 7 36.16 51.90 -7.39
C VAL A 7 37.68 52.03 -7.24
N SER A 8 38.15 52.05 -6.00
CA SER A 8 39.59 52.07 -5.68
C SER A 8 40.17 50.67 -5.84
N GLY A 9 41.38 50.56 -6.42
CA GLY A 9 42.07 49.29 -6.66
C GLY A 9 42.44 48.49 -5.40
N ALA A 10 42.16 49.02 -4.20
CA ALA A 10 42.32 48.33 -2.93
C ALA A 10 41.19 47.33 -2.60
N ASP A 11 39.99 47.49 -3.18
CA ASP A 11 38.84 46.60 -2.89
C ASP A 11 38.89 45.27 -3.66
N LEU A 12 39.86 45.11 -4.57
CA LEU A 12 39.99 43.91 -5.41
C LEU A 12 40.83 42.80 -4.77
N ARG A 13 41.48 43.02 -3.61
CA ARG A 13 42.33 41.99 -2.97
C ARG A 13 41.56 40.91 -2.20
N GLY A 14 40.23 41.01 -2.09
CA GLY A 14 39.40 40.04 -1.35
C GLY A 14 38.49 39.16 -2.21
N CYS A 15 38.40 39.36 -3.53
CA CYS A 15 37.36 38.75 -4.36
C CYS A 15 37.78 37.48 -5.13
N HIS A 16 38.96 36.92 -4.86
CA HIS A 16 39.42 35.71 -5.56
C HIS A 16 38.63 34.43 -5.18
N ALA A 17 37.92 34.43 -4.06
CA ALA A 17 37.11 33.28 -3.64
C ALA A 17 35.64 33.32 -4.14
N ALA A 18 35.14 34.48 -4.58
CA ALA A 18 33.74 34.62 -5.02
C ALA A 18 33.56 34.46 -6.54
N LEU A 19 34.63 34.54 -7.33
CA LEU A 19 34.58 34.37 -8.79
C LEU A 19 34.74 32.91 -9.25
N SER A 20 35.16 31.99 -8.38
CA SER A 20 35.26 30.57 -8.72
C SER A 20 33.91 29.83 -8.65
N SER A 21 32.91 30.37 -7.94
CA SER A 21 31.57 29.77 -7.86
C SER A 21 30.66 30.15 -9.03
N THR A 22 30.91 31.28 -9.70
CA THR A 22 30.13 31.71 -10.87
C THR A 22 30.58 31.03 -12.17
N LEU A 23 31.83 30.58 -12.25
CA LEU A 23 32.33 29.78 -13.38
C LEU A 23 31.87 28.31 -13.32
N THR A 24 31.58 27.79 -12.12
CA THR A 24 31.10 26.41 -11.92
C THR A 24 29.58 26.28 -12.07
N GLN A 25 28.80 27.34 -11.83
CA GLN A 25 27.35 27.38 -12.09
C GLN A 25 26.97 27.46 -13.58
N ARG A 26 27.92 27.67 -14.49
CA ARG A 26 27.67 27.72 -15.94
C ARG A 26 27.60 26.34 -16.62
N ARG A 27 27.82 25.28 -15.86
CA ARG A 27 27.35 23.92 -16.15
C ARG A 27 26.06 23.81 -15.34
N TYR A 28 24.85 23.77 -15.89
CA TYR A 28 24.24 22.55 -16.42
C TYR A 28 22.88 22.88 -17.08
N TRP A 29 22.88 23.76 -18.09
CA TRP A 29 21.78 23.81 -19.07
C TRP A 29 22.37 23.67 -20.47
N ALA A 30 22.99 22.51 -20.71
CA ALA A 30 23.41 22.15 -22.06
C ALA A 30 22.14 21.97 -22.92
N LYS A 31 22.17 22.48 -24.16
CA LYS A 31 21.07 22.26 -25.10
C LYS A 31 20.83 20.74 -25.22
N PRO A 32 19.58 20.26 -25.08
CA PRO A 32 19.30 18.84 -25.17
C PRO A 32 19.79 18.32 -26.52
N LYS A 33 20.60 17.26 -26.48
CA LYS A 33 21.07 16.58 -27.70
C LYS A 33 19.85 16.03 -28.43
N LYS A 34 19.90 16.07 -29.76
CA LYS A 34 18.82 15.53 -30.61
C LYS A 34 18.61 14.05 -30.29
N ARG A 35 17.35 13.65 -30.06
CA ARG A 35 16.98 12.24 -29.89
C ARG A 35 17.32 11.47 -31.19
N PRO A 36 17.93 10.28 -31.11
CA PRO A 36 18.19 9.46 -32.29
C PRO A 36 16.88 9.07 -32.99
N LYS A 37 16.98 8.72 -34.28
CA LYS A 37 15.85 8.18 -35.04
C LYS A 37 15.38 6.86 -34.41
N VAL A 38 14.10 6.53 -34.62
CA VAL A 38 13.54 5.23 -34.23
C VAL A 38 14.22 4.14 -35.06
N GLY A 39 14.55 3.00 -34.44
CA GLY A 39 15.18 1.87 -35.12
C GLY A 39 14.27 1.20 -36.15
N GLN A 40 14.87 0.63 -37.20
CA GLN A 40 14.12 -0.07 -38.24
C GLN A 40 13.40 -1.30 -37.66
N GLY A 41 12.14 -1.52 -38.07
CA GLY A 41 11.30 -2.62 -37.57
C GLY A 41 10.79 -2.44 -36.14
N PHE A 42 11.11 -1.32 -35.46
CA PHE A 42 10.62 -1.07 -34.09
C PHE A 42 9.11 -0.88 -34.04
N HIS A 43 8.50 -0.26 -35.05
CA HIS A 43 7.07 0.00 -35.08
C HIS A 43 6.25 -1.29 -35.09
N GLU A 44 6.61 -2.25 -35.95
CA GLU A 44 5.95 -3.56 -36.03
C GLU A 44 6.19 -4.39 -34.76
N LYS A 45 7.43 -4.41 -34.25
CA LYS A 45 7.75 -5.10 -32.98
C LYS A 45 6.97 -4.53 -31.80
N ALA A 46 6.90 -3.20 -31.69
CA ALA A 46 6.18 -2.54 -30.62
C ALA A 46 4.68 -2.79 -30.72
N GLN A 47 4.12 -2.82 -31.94
CA GLN A 47 2.72 -3.12 -32.16
C GLN A 47 2.40 -4.56 -31.75
N LYS A 48 3.13 -5.55 -32.28
CA LYS A 48 2.94 -6.97 -31.95
C LYS A 48 3.10 -7.24 -30.45
N TRP A 49 4.12 -6.65 -29.81
CA TRP A 49 4.33 -6.79 -28.37
C TRP A 49 3.16 -6.21 -27.56
N ARG A 50 2.60 -5.06 -27.96
CA ARG A 50 1.45 -4.46 -27.27
C ARG A 50 0.18 -5.31 -27.44
N GLU A 51 -0.03 -5.89 -28.61
CA GLU A 51 -1.16 -6.77 -28.89
C GLU A 51 -1.08 -8.04 -28.03
N GLU A 52 0.06 -8.73 -28.04
CA GLU A 52 0.29 -9.93 -27.22
C GLU A 52 0.22 -9.62 -25.73
N TYR A 53 0.76 -8.48 -25.29
CA TYR A 53 0.67 -8.04 -23.91
C TYR A 53 -0.78 -7.81 -23.47
N LEU A 54 -1.64 -7.26 -24.34
CA LEU A 54 -3.05 -7.07 -24.04
C LEU A 54 -3.79 -8.41 -23.93
N LEU A 55 -3.45 -9.38 -24.80
CA LEU A 55 -4.01 -10.73 -24.73
C LEU A 55 -3.64 -11.44 -23.43
N ASP A 56 -2.37 -11.40 -23.00
CA ASP A 56 -1.98 -11.94 -21.69
C ASP A 56 -2.63 -11.17 -20.54
N ARG A 57 -2.78 -9.84 -20.68
CA ARG A 57 -3.45 -9.01 -19.67
C ARG A 57 -4.91 -9.41 -19.44
N HIS A 58 -5.62 -9.90 -20.45
CA HIS A 58 -6.97 -10.43 -20.27
C HIS A 58 -6.99 -11.66 -19.35
N ARG A 59 -6.03 -12.57 -19.52
CA ARG A 59 -5.87 -13.74 -18.64
C ARG A 59 -5.51 -13.32 -17.23
N VAL A 60 -4.51 -12.46 -17.06
CA VAL A 60 -4.10 -11.94 -15.75
C VAL A 60 -5.27 -11.25 -15.03
N LEU A 61 -6.09 -10.49 -15.75
CA LEU A 61 -7.29 -9.88 -15.20
C LEU A 61 -8.31 -10.92 -14.74
N ALA A 62 -8.61 -11.92 -15.59
CA ALA A 62 -9.54 -12.99 -15.25
C ALA A 62 -9.09 -13.76 -13.99
N ASP A 63 -7.81 -14.15 -13.93
CA ASP A 63 -7.22 -14.85 -12.79
C ASP A 63 -7.25 -13.99 -11.52
N SER A 64 -6.96 -12.68 -11.66
CA SER A 64 -6.99 -11.74 -10.53
C SER A 64 -8.40 -11.52 -9.98
N LEU A 65 -9.41 -11.42 -10.85
CA LEU A 65 -10.81 -11.28 -10.45
C LEU A 65 -11.31 -12.55 -9.75
N ARG A 66 -10.98 -13.73 -10.28
CA ARG A 66 -11.28 -15.01 -9.63
C ARG A 66 -10.69 -15.05 -8.22
N ALA A 67 -9.41 -14.76 -8.08
CA ALA A 67 -8.72 -14.77 -6.79
C ALA A 67 -9.28 -13.74 -5.79
N TYR A 68 -9.72 -12.57 -6.28
CA TYR A 68 -10.37 -11.56 -5.43
C TYR A 68 -11.73 -12.02 -4.90
N VAL A 69 -12.52 -12.68 -5.74
CA VAL A 69 -13.83 -13.24 -5.35
C VAL A 69 -13.65 -14.40 -4.39
N GLU A 70 -12.71 -15.31 -4.67
CA GLU A 70 -12.33 -16.39 -3.75
C GLU A 70 -11.87 -15.83 -2.41
N PHE A 71 -11.05 -14.78 -2.42
CA PHE A 71 -10.64 -14.10 -1.19
C PHE A 71 -11.83 -13.50 -0.43
N SER A 72 -12.80 -12.94 -1.14
CA SER A 72 -13.98 -12.31 -0.53
C SER A 72 -14.92 -13.37 0.08
N ALA A 73 -15.01 -14.54 -0.55
CA ALA A 73 -15.88 -15.64 -0.14
C ALA A 73 -15.26 -16.60 0.90
N SER A 74 -13.93 -16.61 1.07
CA SER A 74 -13.25 -17.52 2.00
C SER A 74 -13.02 -16.91 3.39
N LYS A 75 -12.92 -17.79 4.40
CA LYS A 75 -12.81 -17.44 5.82
C LYS A 75 -11.44 -16.87 6.19
N ARG A 76 -11.44 -15.80 6.98
CA ARG A 76 -10.25 -15.11 7.49
C ARG A 76 -9.92 -15.51 8.93
N THR A 77 -8.69 -15.23 9.35
CA THR A 77 -8.35 -15.25 10.77
C THR A 77 -9.15 -14.20 11.54
N GLU A 78 -9.36 -14.45 12.83
CA GLU A 78 -10.02 -13.50 13.72
C GLU A 78 -9.31 -12.13 13.70
N PRO A 79 -10.03 -11.01 13.49
CA PRO A 79 -9.40 -9.71 13.26
C PRO A 79 -9.00 -8.97 14.55
N TRP A 80 -9.45 -9.38 15.73
CA TRP A 80 -9.06 -8.78 17.01
C TRP A 80 -7.69 -9.29 17.49
N ASP A 81 -7.02 -8.47 18.29
CA ASP A 81 -5.77 -8.83 18.96
C ASP A 81 -6.07 -9.31 20.38
N THR A 82 -5.87 -10.61 20.63
CA THR A 82 -6.15 -11.27 21.92
C THR A 82 -5.21 -10.83 23.04
N ARG A 83 -4.19 -10.01 22.74
CA ARG A 83 -3.27 -9.47 23.76
C ARG A 83 -3.85 -8.27 24.52
N PHE A 84 -4.98 -7.71 24.07
CA PHE A 84 -5.55 -6.48 24.61
C PHE A 84 -7.00 -6.67 25.07
N ARG A 85 -7.37 -5.96 26.14
CA ARG A 85 -8.77 -5.82 26.56
C ARG A 85 -9.62 -5.22 25.44
N PRO A 86 -10.85 -5.72 25.21
CA PRO A 86 -11.57 -6.72 26.00
C PRO A 86 -11.42 -8.18 25.50
N PHE A 87 -10.49 -8.45 24.58
CA PHE A 87 -10.28 -9.75 23.92
C PHE A 87 -9.22 -10.65 24.59
N ASP A 88 -8.52 -10.13 25.61
CA ASP A 88 -7.59 -10.86 26.47
C ASP A 88 -8.27 -11.79 27.48
N ARG A 89 -9.58 -11.66 27.66
CA ARG A 89 -10.38 -12.52 28.54
C ARG A 89 -10.46 -13.95 28.03
N VAL A 90 -10.77 -14.87 28.95
CA VAL A 90 -10.99 -16.28 28.66
C VAL A 90 -12.17 -16.44 27.71
N GLU A 91 -12.10 -17.38 26.76
CA GLU A 91 -13.14 -17.62 25.74
C GLU A 91 -14.53 -18.03 26.28
N LYS A 92 -14.62 -18.32 27.58
CA LYS A 92 -15.87 -18.64 28.28
C LYS A 92 -16.48 -17.44 29.00
N ASP A 93 -15.88 -16.25 28.92
CA ASP A 93 -16.36 -15.03 29.61
C ASP A 93 -16.33 -13.78 28.70
N GLY A 94 -17.05 -12.74 29.11
CA GLY A 94 -17.00 -11.41 28.55
C GLY A 94 -17.43 -11.35 27.09
N VAL A 95 -16.54 -10.83 26.23
CA VAL A 95 -16.86 -10.59 24.82
C VAL A 95 -17.12 -11.91 24.08
N TYR A 96 -16.42 -12.98 24.41
CA TYR A 96 -16.59 -14.26 23.73
C TYR A 96 -17.97 -14.89 23.99
N VAL A 97 -18.57 -14.65 25.16
CA VAL A 97 -19.96 -15.05 25.46
C VAL A 97 -20.94 -14.30 24.56
N LEU A 98 -20.77 -12.99 24.46
CA LEU A 98 -21.57 -12.15 23.58
C LEU A 98 -21.43 -12.58 22.12
N MET A 99 -20.22 -12.90 21.69
CA MET A 99 -19.98 -13.36 20.32
C MET A 99 -20.68 -14.69 20.06
N ARG A 100 -20.52 -15.68 20.93
CA ARG A 100 -21.09 -17.03 20.80
C ARG A 100 -22.63 -17.00 20.73
N HIS A 101 -23.27 -16.19 21.57
CA HIS A 101 -24.73 -16.24 21.69
C HIS A 101 -25.48 -15.25 20.80
N LEU A 102 -24.86 -14.14 20.39
CA LEU A 102 -25.56 -13.09 19.64
C LEU A 102 -24.99 -12.81 18.25
N MET A 103 -23.70 -13.10 17.99
CA MET A 103 -23.01 -12.63 16.79
C MET A 103 -22.40 -13.72 15.92
N GLU A 104 -22.34 -14.96 16.41
CA GLU A 104 -21.61 -16.05 15.76
C GLU A 104 -22.05 -16.25 14.31
N ASP A 105 -23.36 -16.39 14.06
CA ASP A 105 -23.91 -16.51 12.71
C ASP A 105 -23.49 -15.35 11.80
N LYS A 106 -23.48 -14.12 12.33
CA LYS A 106 -23.18 -12.92 11.54
C LYS A 106 -21.68 -12.82 11.23
N PHE A 107 -20.81 -13.27 12.14
CA PHE A 107 -19.37 -13.36 11.87
C PHE A 107 -19.04 -14.47 10.88
N GLN A 108 -19.71 -15.61 10.97
CA GLN A 108 -19.56 -16.68 9.99
C GLN A 108 -20.04 -16.22 8.60
N LEU A 109 -21.17 -15.53 8.49
CA LEU A 109 -21.70 -15.00 7.22
C LEU A 109 -20.76 -14.00 6.53
N CYS A 110 -20.03 -13.19 7.30
CA CYS A 110 -19.07 -12.24 6.74
C CYS A 110 -17.64 -12.79 6.67
N ASN A 111 -17.46 -14.11 6.86
CA ASN A 111 -16.17 -14.79 6.74
C ASN A 111 -15.05 -14.19 7.60
N TYR A 112 -15.41 -13.56 8.72
CA TYR A 112 -14.48 -12.87 9.62
C TYR A 112 -13.67 -11.75 8.95
N HIS A 113 -14.12 -11.20 7.82
CA HIS A 113 -13.47 -10.04 7.21
C HIS A 113 -13.45 -8.86 8.19
N HIS A 114 -12.27 -8.27 8.39
CA HIS A 114 -12.05 -7.29 9.46
C HIS A 114 -12.96 -6.05 9.39
N ARG A 115 -13.41 -5.63 8.21
CA ARG A 115 -14.31 -4.48 8.06
C ARG A 115 -15.74 -4.80 8.55
N PRO A 116 -16.45 -5.81 8.02
CA PRO A 116 -17.78 -6.16 8.51
C PRO A 116 -17.78 -6.59 9.97
N VAL A 117 -16.78 -7.35 10.46
CA VAL A 117 -16.70 -7.74 11.87
C VAL A 117 -16.66 -6.52 12.80
N LYS A 118 -15.79 -5.54 12.51
CA LYS A 118 -15.73 -4.29 13.31
C LYS A 118 -17.05 -3.53 13.31
N ARG A 119 -17.72 -3.45 12.15
CA ARG A 119 -19.03 -2.78 12.02
C ARG A 119 -20.13 -3.52 12.79
N LEU A 120 -20.14 -4.85 12.74
CA LEU A 120 -21.07 -5.67 13.53
C LEU A 120 -20.84 -5.47 15.03
N PHE A 121 -19.58 -5.39 15.48
CA PHE A 121 -19.28 -5.05 16.88
C PHE A 121 -19.75 -3.65 17.27
N CYS A 122 -19.64 -2.65 16.38
CA CYS A 122 -20.23 -1.34 16.63
C CYS A 122 -21.77 -1.43 16.74
N ASN A 123 -22.41 -2.20 15.87
CA ASN A 123 -23.87 -2.28 15.77
C ASN A 123 -24.51 -3.13 16.88
N VAL A 124 -23.78 -4.04 17.51
CA VAL A 124 -24.30 -4.82 18.65
C VAL A 124 -24.55 -3.91 19.86
N GLY A 125 -23.86 -2.78 19.97
CA GLY A 125 -24.06 -1.76 21.01
C GLY A 125 -23.56 -2.15 22.42
N LEU A 126 -23.51 -3.43 22.75
CA LEU A 126 -23.18 -3.93 24.10
C LEU A 126 -21.70 -3.76 24.51
N LEU A 127 -20.79 -3.57 23.55
CA LEU A 127 -19.40 -3.17 23.82
C LEU A 127 -19.22 -1.65 23.94
N GLY A 128 -20.23 -0.89 23.54
CA GLY A 128 -20.21 0.58 23.50
C GLY A 128 -19.00 1.14 22.72
N PRO A 129 -18.40 2.26 23.16
CA PRO A 129 -17.33 2.95 22.44
C PRO A 129 -15.99 2.19 22.45
N GLN A 130 -15.90 1.04 23.13
CA GLN A 130 -14.66 0.30 23.34
C GLN A 130 -14.08 -0.27 22.04
N VAL A 131 -14.92 -0.52 21.03
CA VAL A 131 -14.55 -1.14 19.75
C VAL A 131 -13.43 -0.37 19.03
N SER A 132 -13.47 0.96 19.07
CA SER A 132 -12.45 1.81 18.43
C SER A 132 -11.40 2.36 19.40
N THR A 133 -11.75 2.50 20.68
CA THR A 133 -10.91 3.22 21.67
C THR A 133 -10.00 2.31 22.48
N LYS A 134 -10.53 1.18 22.99
CA LYS A 134 -9.81 0.27 23.89
C LYS A 134 -9.36 -1.01 23.18
N ALA A 135 -10.28 -1.62 22.44
CA ALA A 135 -10.03 -2.83 21.68
C ALA A 135 -8.94 -2.60 20.63
N ARG A 136 -8.01 -3.54 20.52
CA ARG A 136 -6.98 -3.54 19.48
C ARG A 136 -7.30 -4.60 18.43
N TRP A 137 -7.01 -4.23 17.19
CA TRP A 137 -7.25 -5.04 16.01
C TRP A 137 -5.91 -5.38 15.36
N LYS A 138 -5.82 -6.57 14.79
CA LYS A 138 -4.64 -6.98 14.02
C LYS A 138 -4.42 -5.98 12.87
N PRO A 139 -3.14 -5.67 12.52
CA PRO A 139 -2.85 -4.85 11.35
C PRO A 139 -3.40 -5.48 10.08
N TYR A 140 -3.70 -4.63 9.09
CA TYR A 140 -4.41 -5.00 7.86
C TYR A 140 -3.91 -6.30 7.20
N ARG A 141 -2.59 -6.43 6.98
CA ARG A 141 -2.02 -7.59 6.28
C ARG A 141 -2.17 -8.90 7.06
N TYR A 142 -2.12 -8.85 8.40
CA TYR A 142 -2.29 -10.03 9.26
C TYR A 142 -3.76 -10.42 9.38
N ALA A 143 -4.66 -9.44 9.45
CA ALA A 143 -6.10 -9.68 9.48
C ALA A 143 -6.65 -10.24 8.15
N ALA A 144 -5.89 -10.10 7.06
CA ALA A 144 -6.23 -10.62 5.73
C ALA A 144 -5.70 -12.05 5.48
N ASN A 145 -5.12 -12.72 6.48
CA ASN A 145 -4.67 -14.10 6.33
C ASN A 145 -5.86 -15.08 6.33
N PRO A 146 -5.73 -16.24 5.65
CA PRO A 146 -6.73 -17.31 5.71
C PRO A 146 -6.81 -17.91 7.11
N ALA A 147 -7.99 -18.42 7.48
CA ALA A 147 -8.27 -18.92 8.83
C ALA A 147 -7.30 -20.00 9.34
N ASN A 148 -6.68 -20.77 8.45
CA ASN A 148 -5.70 -21.82 8.77
C ASN A 148 -4.25 -21.31 8.88
N ALA A 149 -4.01 -20.00 8.86
CA ALA A 149 -2.67 -19.44 8.95
C ALA A 149 -2.06 -19.62 10.35
N VAL A 150 -1.02 -20.45 10.45
CA VAL A 150 -0.29 -20.72 11.70
C VAL A 150 0.95 -19.84 11.85
N LYS A 151 1.70 -19.61 10.77
CA LYS A 151 2.96 -18.85 10.77
C LYS A 151 2.81 -17.50 10.07
N ALA A 152 3.50 -16.48 10.57
CA ALA A 152 3.49 -15.13 10.01
C ALA A 152 4.04 -15.05 8.57
N GLU A 153 4.86 -16.03 8.16
CA GLU A 153 5.41 -16.16 6.81
C GLU A 153 4.34 -16.19 5.72
N ARG A 154 3.10 -16.61 6.06
CA ARG A 154 1.97 -16.71 5.14
C ARG A 154 1.71 -15.43 4.33
N ILE A 155 2.02 -14.25 4.89
CA ILE A 155 1.86 -12.95 4.22
C ILE A 155 2.75 -12.85 2.96
N PHE A 156 3.91 -13.50 2.96
CA PHE A 156 4.88 -13.42 1.86
C PHE A 156 4.73 -14.56 0.84
N GLN A 157 3.93 -15.57 1.16
CA GLN A 157 3.67 -16.76 0.34
C GLN A 157 2.44 -16.60 -0.57
N LYS A 158 1.83 -15.42 -0.62
CA LYS A 158 0.72 -15.12 -1.53
C LYS A 158 1.20 -15.07 -2.98
N ASP A 159 0.31 -15.40 -3.90
CA ASP A 159 0.61 -15.33 -5.33
C ASP A 159 0.87 -13.87 -5.77
N LYS A 160 2.07 -13.64 -6.32
CA LYS A 160 2.55 -12.33 -6.80
C LYS A 160 2.27 -12.10 -8.28
N THR A 161 1.78 -13.10 -9.01
CA THR A 161 1.42 -12.98 -10.43
C THR A 161 0.08 -12.27 -10.63
N LEU A 162 -0.70 -12.10 -9.56
CA LEU A 162 -2.04 -11.54 -9.57
C LEU A 162 -2.07 -10.06 -9.14
N CYS A 163 -3.05 -9.33 -9.66
CA CYS A 163 -3.24 -7.89 -9.46
C CYS A 163 -4.37 -7.58 -8.46
N THR A 164 -4.35 -8.16 -7.26
CA THR A 164 -5.40 -7.96 -6.24
C THR A 164 -5.01 -7.00 -5.11
N HIS A 165 -3.83 -6.37 -5.16
CA HIS A 165 -3.33 -5.47 -4.10
C HIS A 165 -3.32 -6.11 -2.70
N GLY A 166 -3.07 -7.42 -2.62
CA GLY A 166 -3.02 -8.18 -1.37
C GLY A 166 -4.38 -8.74 -0.90
N HIS A 167 -5.43 -8.58 -1.72
CA HIS A 167 -6.73 -9.24 -1.58
C HIS A 167 -6.78 -10.56 -2.37
N ASN A 168 -5.74 -11.36 -2.24
CA ASN A 168 -5.69 -12.78 -2.61
C ASN A 168 -5.13 -13.57 -1.42
N ASP A 169 -5.29 -14.89 -1.45
CA ASP A 169 -4.78 -15.81 -0.43
C ASP A 169 -3.40 -16.38 -0.75
#